data_AF-A0A9E6D2K7-F1
#
_entry.id   AF-A0A9E6D2K7-F1
#
_cell.length_a   1.000
_cell.length_b   1.000
_cell.length_c   1.000
_cell.angle_alpha   90.00
_cell.angle_beta   90.00
_cell.angle_gamma   90.00
#
_symmetry.space_group_name_H-M   'P 1'
#
loop_
_entity.id
_entity.type
_entity.pdbx_description
1 polymer ?
#
loop_
_entity_poly.entity_id
_entity_poly.type
_entity_poly.pdbx_seq_one_letter_code
_entity_poly.pdbx_strand_id
1 'polypeptide(L)'
;MKKVDINIYQLFLQHGSECLWINDSRVSRPNCTTEETDKMFDLIEAVDHRFEMICTGSYSEQMVTNYLKEIEELKSMFTSDVFEILNNKYNLNED
;
A
#
# COMPACT_ATOMS: atom_id res chain seq x y z
N MET A 1 -14.37 7.39 1.35
CA MET A 1 -13.62 6.27 1.93
C MET A 1 -12.91 6.78 3.17
N LYS A 2 -12.80 5.98 4.24
CA LYS A 2 -11.89 6.37 5.34
C LYS A 2 -10.45 6.35 4.84
N LYS A 3 -9.58 7.11 5.49
CA LYS A 3 -8.14 7.06 5.21
C LYS A 3 -7.55 5.77 5.75
N VAL A 4 -6.50 5.27 5.10
CA VAL A 4 -5.64 4.22 5.63
C VAL A 4 -4.88 4.80 6.82
N ASP A 5 -5.21 4.31 8.01
CA ASP A 5 -4.54 4.66 9.26
C ASP A 5 -3.68 3.50 9.78
N ILE A 6 -3.03 3.71 10.93
CA ILE A 6 -2.10 2.73 11.49
C ILE A 6 -2.74 1.39 11.82
N ASN A 7 -4.03 1.37 12.17
CA ASN A 7 -4.74 0.12 12.48
C ASN A 7 -4.95 -0.70 11.21
N ILE A 8 -5.34 -0.03 10.12
CA ILE A 8 -5.47 -0.68 8.81
C ILE A 8 -4.13 -1.18 8.32
N TYR A 9 -3.06 -0.39 8.47
CA TYR A 9 -1.72 -0.82 8.11
C TYR A 9 -1.25 -2.05 8.92
N GLN A 10 -1.53 -2.09 10.22
CA GLN A 10 -1.23 -3.27 11.04
C GLN A 10 -2.03 -4.51 10.62
N LEU A 11 -3.32 -4.35 10.30
CA LEU A 11 -4.14 -5.42 9.75
C LEU A 11 -3.59 -5.93 8.41
N PHE A 12 -3.11 -5.01 7.56
CA PHE A 12 -2.45 -5.35 6.30
C PHE A 12 -1.17 -6.18 6.55
N LEU A 13 -0.33 -5.81 7.51
CA LEU A 13 0.86 -6.58 7.84
C LEU A 13 0.54 -7.98 8.38
N GLN A 14 -0.61 -8.17 9.02
CA GLN A 14 -1.02 -9.46 9.58
C GLN A 14 -1.64 -10.40 8.54
N HIS A 15 -2.33 -9.84 7.54
CA HIS A 15 -3.22 -10.63 6.67
C HIS A 15 -3.12 -10.26 5.18
N GLY A 16 -2.76 -9.02 4.87
CA GLY A 16 -2.91 -8.38 3.56
C GLY A 16 -2.10 -9.00 2.44
N SER A 17 -0.87 -9.45 2.70
CA SER A 17 0.01 -10.03 1.67
C SER A 17 -0.49 -11.34 1.08
N GLU A 18 -1.43 -12.00 1.75
CA GLU A 18 -1.95 -13.30 1.31
C GLU A 18 -3.39 -13.21 0.83
N CYS A 19 -4.26 -12.37 1.44
CA CYS A 19 -5.65 -12.07 1.05
C CYS A 19 -6.45 -13.26 0.44
N LEU A 20 -6.13 -14.49 0.84
CA LEU A 20 -6.58 -15.69 0.12
C LEU A 20 -8.10 -15.82 0.19
N TRP A 21 -8.72 -15.27 1.23
CA TRP A 21 -10.17 -15.26 1.44
C TRP A 21 -10.96 -14.46 0.40
N ILE A 22 -10.32 -13.55 -0.35
CA ILE A 22 -10.99 -12.81 -1.43
C ILE A 22 -11.22 -13.73 -2.64
N ASN A 23 -10.26 -14.61 -2.93
CA ASN A 23 -10.24 -15.42 -4.15
C ASN A 23 -10.51 -16.91 -3.92
N ASP A 24 -10.34 -17.41 -2.69
CA ASP A 24 -10.56 -18.81 -2.32
C ASP A 24 -11.67 -18.93 -1.28
N SER A 25 -12.85 -19.35 -1.73
CA SER A 25 -14.03 -19.59 -0.88
C SER A 25 -13.82 -20.64 0.22
N ARG A 26 -12.74 -21.43 0.17
CA ARG A 26 -12.38 -22.42 1.21
C ARG A 26 -11.67 -21.76 2.39
N VAL A 27 -11.10 -20.58 2.21
CA VAL A 27 -10.42 -19.83 3.26
C VAL A 27 -11.40 -18.81 3.83
N SER A 28 -11.66 -18.93 5.14
CA SER A 28 -12.54 -17.98 5.81
C SER A 28 -11.87 -16.61 5.97
N ARG A 29 -12.61 -15.54 5.70
CA ARG A 29 -12.19 -14.17 5.98
C ARG A 29 -11.94 -13.98 7.48
N PRO A 30 -10.82 -13.36 7.90
CA PRO A 30 -10.62 -12.98 9.30
C PRO A 30 -11.70 -12.02 9.80
N ASN A 31 -12.23 -12.25 11.01
CA ASN A 31 -13.34 -11.47 11.59
C ASN A 31 -13.07 -9.96 11.72
N CYS A 32 -11.79 -9.54 11.74
CA CYS A 32 -11.37 -8.15 11.83
C CYS A 32 -11.24 -7.45 10.46
N THR A 33 -11.54 -8.14 9.36
CA THR A 33 -11.44 -7.61 7.99
C THR A 33 -12.81 -7.51 7.33
N THR A 34 -12.93 -6.59 6.36
CA THR A 34 -14.15 -6.33 5.58
C THR A 34 -13.80 -6.03 4.14
N GLU A 35 -14.79 -5.96 3.25
CA GLU A 35 -14.56 -5.49 1.87
C GLU A 35 -13.98 -4.06 1.81
N GLU A 36 -14.22 -3.23 2.82
CA GLU A 36 -13.59 -1.90 2.91
C GLU A 36 -12.10 -2.02 3.25
N THR A 37 -11.71 -2.94 4.15
CA THR A 37 -10.29 -3.16 4.45
C THR A 37 -9.55 -3.75 3.26
N ASP A 38 -10.20 -4.61 2.45
CA ASP A 38 -9.58 -5.16 1.24
C ASP A 38 -9.19 -4.04 0.26
N LYS A 39 -10.11 -3.09 0.00
CA LYS A 39 -9.83 -1.92 -0.85
C LYS A 39 -8.70 -1.06 -0.29
N MET A 40 -8.58 -0.97 1.03
CA MET A 40 -7.48 -0.25 1.67
C MET A 40 -6.15 -1.01 1.57
N PHE A 41 -6.18 -2.35 1.59
CA PHE A 41 -5.02 -3.19 1.35
C PHE A 41 -4.52 -3.01 -0.08
N ASP A 42 -5.42 -2.99 -1.07
CA ASP A 42 -5.07 -2.70 -2.47
C ASP A 42 -4.36 -1.35 -2.61
N LEU A 43 -4.78 -0.32 -1.85
CA LEU A 43 -4.09 0.97 -1.85
C LEU A 43 -2.68 0.88 -1.26
N ILE A 44 -2.52 0.16 -0.14
CA ILE A 44 -1.21 -0.03 0.50
C ILE A 44 -0.26 -0.75 -0.47
N GLU A 45 -0.68 -1.89 -1.04
CA GLU A 45 0.10 -2.63 -2.03
C GLU A 45 0.43 -1.76 -3.23
N ALA A 46 -0.54 -0.96 -3.69
CA ALA A 46 -0.32 -0.10 -4.82
C ALA A 46 0.84 0.86 -4.54
N VAL A 47 0.77 1.64 -3.46
CA VAL A 47 1.80 2.63 -3.10
C VAL A 47 3.14 1.95 -2.79
N ASP A 48 3.14 0.88 -2.01
CA ASP A 48 4.34 0.13 -1.64
C ASP A 48 5.10 -0.39 -2.87
N HIS A 49 4.36 -0.96 -3.83
CA HIS A 49 4.95 -1.43 -5.08
C HIS A 49 5.53 -0.28 -5.92
N ARG A 50 4.88 0.88 -6.01
CA ARG A 50 5.45 2.01 -6.79
C ARG A 50 6.74 2.52 -6.15
N PHE A 51 6.79 2.60 -4.81
CA PHE A 51 8.02 2.98 -4.12
C PHE A 51 9.15 1.95 -4.36
N GLU A 52 8.85 0.66 -4.30
CA GLU A 52 9.82 -0.40 -4.64
C GLU A 52 10.36 -0.23 -6.06
N MET A 53 9.47 -0.02 -7.02
CA MET A 53 9.83 0.13 -8.44
C MET A 53 10.72 1.36 -8.66
N ILE A 54 10.44 2.48 -7.98
CA ILE A 54 11.31 3.66 -8.02
C ILE A 54 12.67 3.37 -7.37
N CYS A 55 12.69 2.76 -6.18
CA CYS A 55 13.88 2.48 -5.39
C CYS A 55 14.86 1.52 -6.10
N THR A 56 14.34 0.51 -6.80
CA THR A 56 15.17 -0.47 -7.54
C THR A 56 15.91 0.13 -8.75
N GLY A 57 15.59 1.37 -9.15
CA GLY A 57 16.32 2.12 -10.19
C GLY A 57 16.32 1.48 -11.58
N SER A 58 15.51 0.45 -11.80
CA SER A 58 15.52 -0.38 -13.02
C SER A 58 14.56 0.13 -14.11
N TYR A 59 13.89 1.25 -13.86
CA TYR A 59 12.81 1.78 -14.69
C TYR A 59 13.24 3.06 -15.42
N SER A 60 12.65 3.31 -16.60
CA SER A 60 12.88 4.55 -17.33
C SER A 60 12.39 5.77 -16.54
N GLU A 61 13.01 6.92 -16.79
CA GLU A 61 12.62 8.20 -16.15
C GLU A 61 11.13 8.52 -16.34
N GLN A 62 10.57 8.18 -17.50
CA GLN A 62 9.14 8.34 -17.78
C GLN A 62 8.28 7.46 -16.86
N MET A 63 8.68 6.21 -16.61
CA MET A 63 7.94 5.33 -15.70
C MET A 63 8.06 5.81 -14.25
N VAL A 64 9.25 6.23 -13.82
CA VAL A 64 9.44 6.83 -12.49
C VAL A 64 8.55 8.05 -12.30
N THR A 65 8.46 8.93 -13.30
CA THR A 65 7.59 10.12 -13.27
C THR A 65 6.12 9.73 -13.14
N ASN A 66 5.67 8.71 -13.88
CA ASN A 66 4.30 8.21 -13.78
C ASN A 66 4.01 7.64 -12.39
N TYR A 67 4.92 6.84 -11.82
CA TYR A 67 4.77 6.28 -10.48
C TYR A 67 4.73 7.34 -9.40
N LEU A 68 5.59 8.37 -9.47
CA LEU A 68 5.55 9.51 -8.54
C LEU A 68 4.20 10.25 -8.60
N LYS A 69 3.64 10.41 -9.81
CA LYS A 69 2.32 11.02 -9.98
C LYS A 69 1.21 10.15 -9.37
N GLU A 70 1.22 8.85 -9.62
CA GLU A 70 0.27 7.90 -9.01
C GLU A 70 0.35 7.94 -7.47
N ILE A 71 1.57 7.96 -6.92
CA ILE A 71 1.78 8.06 -5.47
C ILE A 71 1.17 9.36 -4.92
N GLU A 72 1.38 10.50 -5.56
CA GLU A 72 0.84 11.78 -5.09
C GLU A 72 -0.69 11.83 -5.17
N GLU A 73 -1.31 11.23 -6.20
CA GLU A 73 -2.77 11.09 -6.30
C GLU A 73 -3.34 10.23 -5.16
N LEU A 74 -2.63 9.16 -4.79
CA LEU A 74 -3.05 8.22 -3.74
C LEU A 74 -2.74 8.72 -2.32
N LYS A 75 -1.75 9.59 -2.14
CA LYS A 75 -1.29 10.10 -0.83
C LYS A 75 -2.40 10.62 0.06
N SER A 76 -3.40 11.30 -0.52
CA SER A 76 -4.54 11.85 0.21
C SER A 76 -5.40 10.78 0.91
N MET A 77 -5.31 9.52 0.47
CA MET A 77 -6.03 8.37 1.03
C MET A 77 -5.37 7.80 2.29
N PHE A 78 -4.19 8.28 2.67
CA PHE A 78 -3.46 7.82 3.85
C PHE A 78 -3.46 8.88 4.95
N THR A 79 -3.29 8.47 6.19
CA THR A 79 -2.79 9.37 7.24
C THR A 79 -1.31 9.65 7.01
N SER A 80 -0.82 10.79 7.50
CA SER A 80 0.59 11.18 7.34
C SER A 80 1.54 10.11 7.87
N ASP A 81 1.26 9.58 9.07
CA ASP A 81 2.09 8.59 9.74
C ASP A 81 2.27 7.31 8.91
N VAL A 82 1.18 6.79 8.32
CA VAL A 82 1.26 5.56 7.50
C VAL A 82 1.99 5.82 6.20
N PHE A 83 1.72 6.96 5.56
CA PHE A 83 2.40 7.31 4.33
C PHE A 83 3.90 7.48 4.53
N GLU A 84 4.30 8.08 5.66
CA GLU A 84 5.70 8.21 6.06
C GLU A 84 6.35 6.83 6.31
N ILE A 85 5.67 5.89 6.98
CA ILE A 85 6.16 4.51 7.14
C ILE A 85 6.44 3.84 5.79
N LEU A 86 5.50 3.94 4.85
CA LEU A 86 5.65 3.36 3.50
C LEU A 86 6.83 3.98 2.75
N ASN A 87 6.97 5.30 2.81
CA ASN A 87 8.05 6.01 2.14
C ASN A 87 9.44 5.69 2.75
N ASN A 88 9.52 5.63 4.08
CA ASN A 88 10.77 5.36 4.80
C ASN A 88 11.27 3.93 4.60
N LYS A 89 10.39 2.97 4.28
CA LYS A 89 10.81 1.59 3.93
C LYS A 89 11.79 1.55 2.76
N TYR A 90 11.74 2.53 1.85
CA TYR A 90 12.53 2.57 0.62
C TYR A 90 13.57 3.70 0.61
N ASN A 91 13.76 4.42 1.73
CA ASN A 91 14.74 5.50 1.91
C ASN A 91 14.75 6.57 0.80
N LEU A 92 13.62 6.85 0.16
CA LEU A 92 13.55 7.82 -0.95
C LEU A 92 13.80 9.29 -0.53
N ASN A 93 14.03 9.55 0.76
CA ASN A 93 14.33 10.86 1.33
C ASN A 93 15.72 10.96 1.99
N GLU A 94 16.56 9.92 1.95
CA GLU A 94 17.94 10.00 2.43
C GLU A 94 18.89 10.23 1.25
N ASP A 95 19.06 11.50 0.88
CA ASP A 95 20.17 12.02 0.06
C ASP A 95 20.89 13.15 0.84
#